data_AF-A0A1V5CJY0-F1
#
_entry.id   AF-A0A1V5CJY0-F1
#
_cell.length_a   1.000
_cell.length_b   1.000
_cell.length_c   1.000
_cell.angle_alpha   90.00
_cell.angle_beta   90.00
_cell.angle_gamma   90.00
#
_symmetry.space_group_name_H-M   'P 1'
#
loop_
_entity.id
_entity.type
_entity.pdbx_description
1 polymer ?
#
loop_
_entity_poly.entity_id
_entity_poly.type
_entity_poly.pdbx_seq_one_letter_code
_entity_poly.pdbx_strand_id
1 'polypeptide(L)' 'MFGLGFPELIVIMVIVLIIFGAGKLPEIGGAIGKGIKSFKKSVHEPDEIDVTPPKGDQEKPKSS' A
#
# COMPACT_ATOMS: atom_id res chain seq x y z
N MET A 1 31.92 -2.18 -23.84
CA MET A 1 30.75 -2.71 -23.12
C MET A 1 30.20 -1.61 -22.23
N PHE A 2 29.18 -0.89 -22.69
CA PHE A 2 28.50 0.17 -21.95
C PHE A 2 27.11 -0.37 -21.61
N GLY A 3 27.04 -1.23 -20.59
CA GLY A 3 25.77 -1.57 -19.98
C GLY A 3 25.34 -0.39 -19.12
N LEU A 4 24.04 -0.08 -19.07
CA LEU A 4 23.50 0.87 -18.10
C LEU A 4 23.92 0.40 -16.70
N GLY A 5 24.95 1.03 -16.17
CA GLY A 5 25.48 0.74 -14.86
C GLY A 5 24.63 1.40 -13.80
N PHE A 6 24.91 1.04 -12.55
CA PHE A 6 24.37 1.74 -11.40
C PHE A 6 24.62 3.27 -11.42
N PRO A 7 25.80 3.77 -11.89
CA PRO A 7 26.04 5.21 -11.99
C PRO A 7 25.09 5.93 -12.95
N GLU A 8 24.84 5.38 -14.15
CA GLU A 8 23.95 5.98 -15.14
C GLU A 8 22.51 6.04 -14.64
N LEU A 9 22.04 5.00 -13.94
CA LEU A 9 20.72 4.99 -13.29
C LEU A 9 20.59 6.09 -12.23
N ILE A 10 21.63 6.34 -11.43
CA ILE A 10 21.64 7.43 -10.45
C ILE A 10 21.54 8.79 -11.15
N VAL A 11 22.28 9.02 -12.23
CA VAL A 11 22.22 10.29 -12.97
C VAL A 11 20.80 10.52 -13.51
N ILE A 12 20.18 9.50 -14.11
CA ILE A 12 18.80 9.59 -14.59
C ILE A 12 17.84 9.86 -13.43
N MET A 13 17.99 9.17 -12.29
CA MET A 13 17.17 9.38 -11.09
C MET A 13 17.27 10.82 -10.59
N VAL A 14 18.47 11.41 -10.58
CA VAL A 14 18.68 12.82 -10.18
C VAL A 14 17.97 13.77 -11.13
N ILE A 15 18.03 13.56 -12.44
CA ILE A 15 17.33 14.39 -13.43
C ILE A 15 15.81 14.32 -13.21
N VAL A 16 15.27 13.11 -13.03
CA VAL A 16 13.84 12.90 -12.73
C VAL A 16 13.45 13.61 -11.44
N LEU A 17 14.29 13.54 -10.41
CA LEU A 17 14.08 14.23 -9.14
C LEU A 17 14.09 15.76 -9.28
N ILE A 18 14.88 16.33 -10.19
CA ILE A 18 14.88 17.78 -10.45
C ILE A 18 13.58 18.20 -11.14
N ILE A 19 13.10 17.41 -12.11
CA ILE A 19 11.88 17.71 -12.88
C ILE A 19 10.63 17.59 -12.00
N PHE A 20 10.51 16.47 -11.27
CA PHE A 20 9.32 16.18 -10.46
C PHE A 20 9.43 16.68 -9.03
N GLY A 21 10.64 16.92 -8.52
CA GLY A 21 10.89 17.25 -7.11
C GLY A 21 10.98 16.01 -6.22
N ALA A 22 11.83 16.05 -5.20
CA ALA A 22 12.03 14.95 -4.25
C ALA A 22 10.77 14.59 -3.42
N GLY A 23 9.84 15.52 -3.26
CA GLY A 23 8.58 15.29 -2.54
C GLY A 23 7.54 14.47 -3.33
N LYS A 24 7.62 14.45 -4.67
CA LYS A 24 6.64 13.74 -5.52
C LYS A 24 6.84 12.23 -5.53
N LEU A 25 8.08 11.75 -5.40
CA LEU A 25 8.37 10.32 -5.37
C LEU A 25 7.71 9.59 -4.18
N PRO A 26 7.82 10.07 -2.92
CA PRO A 26 7.10 9.46 -1.79
C PRO A 26 5.58 9.51 -1.93
N GLU A 27 5.03 10.59 -2.49
CA GLU A 27 3.59 10.75 -2.71
C GLU A 27 3.06 9.68 -3.68
N ILE A 28 3.72 9.52 -4.82
CA ILE A 28 3.38 8.52 -5.84
C ILE A 28 3.65 7.10 -5.31
N GLY A 29 4.79 6.88 -4.67
CA GLY A 29 5.14 5.60 -4.07
C GLY A 29 4.16 5.15 -2.98
N GLY A 30 3.65 6.10 -2.17
CA GLY A 30 2.62 5.83 -1.17
C GLY A 30 1.28 5.43 -1.80
N ALA A 31 0.86 6.08 -2.88
CA ALA A 31 -0.36 5.72 -3.61
C ALA A 31 -0.23 4.33 -4.28
N ILE A 32 0.88 4.08 -4.97
CA ILE A 32 1.17 2.79 -5.59
C ILE A 32 1.28 1.69 -4.53
N GLY A 33 1.97 1.95 -3.42
CA GLY A 33 2.15 0.98 -2.34
C GLY A 33 0.82 0.57 -1.68
N LYS A 34 -0.10 1.52 -1.48
CA LYS A 34 -1.46 1.21 -1.03
C LYS A 34 -2.22 0.36 -2.05
N GLY A 35 -2.13 0.69 -3.34
CA GLY A 35 -2.74 -0.09 -4.42
C GLY A 35 -2.21 -1.53 -4.48
N ILE A 36 -0.90 -1.72 -4.44
CA ILE A 36 -0.25 -3.03 -4.41
C ILE A 36 -0.65 -3.80 -3.14
N LYS A 37 -0.72 -3.14 -1.97
CA LYS A 37 -1.13 -3.78 -0.72
C LYS A 37 -2.56 -4.29 -0.81
N SER A 38 -3.49 -3.49 -1.31
CA SER A 38 -4.89 -3.90 -1.52
C SER A 38 -5.00 -5.00 -2.56
N PHE A 39 -4.29 -4.89 -3.68
CA PHE A 39 -4.25 -5.94 -4.71
C PHE A 39 -3.71 -7.25 -4.15
N LYS A 40 -2.60 -7.22 -3.41
CA LYS A 40 -2.04 -8.40 -2.75
C LYS A 40 -3.05 -9.01 -1.77
N LYS A 41 -3.76 -8.18 -1.00
CA LYS A 41 -4.78 -8.63 -0.05
C LYS A 41 -5.91 -9.37 -0.79
N SER A 42 -6.48 -8.79 -1.83
CA SER A 42 -7.54 -9.43 -2.64
C SER A 42 -7.09 -10.69 -3.39
N VAL A 43 -5.81 -10.82 -3.72
CA VAL A 43 -5.28 -12.02 -4.39
C VAL A 43 -4.92 -13.14 -3.41
N HIS A 44 -4.54 -12.83 -2.17
CA HIS A 44 -4.14 -13.82 -1.16
C HIS A 44 -5.26 -14.19 -0.18
N GLU A 45 -6.22 -13.31 0.07
CA GLU A 45 -7.39 -13.62 0.88
C GLU A 45 -8.50 -14.08 -0.07
N PRO A 46 -8.90 -15.37 -0.08
CA PRO A 46 -10.17 -15.75 -0.71
C PRO A 46 -11.29 -14.96 -0.03
N ASP A 47 -12.32 -14.56 -0.77
CA ASP A 47 -13.45 -13.76 -0.26
C ASP A 47 -13.97 -14.35 1.07
N GLU A 48 -13.48 -13.83 2.20
CA GLU A 48 -14.11 -14.05 3.49
C GLU A 48 -15.40 -13.23 3.44
N ILE A 49 -16.48 -13.88 3.01
CA ILE A 49 -17.82 -13.43 3.34
C ILE A 49 -17.85 -13.43 4.86
N ASP A 50 -17.60 -12.27 5.47
CA ASP A 50 -17.74 -12.07 6.89
C ASP A 50 -19.23 -12.18 7.24
N VAL A 51 -19.68 -13.42 7.42
CA VAL A 51 -21.01 -13.78 7.90
C VAL A 51 -21.10 -13.64 9.43
N THR A 52 -20.13 -12.99 10.09
CA THR A 52 -20.26 -12.72 11.52
C THR A 52 -21.40 -11.70 11.69
N PRO A 53 -22.56 -12.08 12.25
CA PRO A 53 -23.61 -11.12 12.53
C PRO A 53 -23.04 -10.09 13.52
N PRO A 54 -23.40 -8.81 13.42
CA PRO A 54 -23.01 -7.84 14.44
C PRO A 54 -23.46 -8.41 15.79
N LYS A 55 -22.51 -8.67 16.69
CA LYS A 55 -22.80 -9.10 18.06
C LYS A 55 -23.64 -8.00 18.72
N GLY A 56 -24.95 -8.17 18.65
CA GLY A 56 -25.93 -7.42 19.43
C GLY A 56 -25.63 -7.61 20.91
N ASP A 57 -25.55 -6.49 21.60
CA ASP A 57 -26.15 -6.27 22.91
C ASP A 57 -25.94 -7.40 23.93
N GLN A 58 -24.79 -7.34 24.60
CA GLN A 58 -24.62 -7.90 25.94
C GLN A 58 -25.48 -7.09 26.94
N GLU A 59 -26.79 -7.25 26.89
CA GLU A 59 -27.70 -6.88 27.97
C GLU A 59 -27.49 -7.89 29.10
N LYS A 60 -26.63 -7.54 30.06
CA LYS A 60 -26.47 -8.29 31.32
C LYS A 60 -27.77 -8.14 32.12
N PRO A 61 -28.58 -9.19 32.35
CA PRO A 61 -29.67 -9.06 33.28
C PRO A 61 -29.09 -8.99 34.70
N LYS A 62 -29.58 -7.96 35.39
CA LYS A 62 -29.45 -7.71 36.82
C LYS A 62 -29.61 -8.98 37.66
N SER A 63 -28.75 -9.07 38.68
CA SER A 63 -29.14 -9.25 40.09
C SER A 63 -30.53 -9.87 40.33
N SER A 64 -30.54 -11.10 40.84
CA SER A 64 -31.22 -11.48 42.09
C SER A 64 -30.95 -12.95 42.43
#